data_AF-A0A383CYX1-F1
#
_entry.id   AF-A0A383CYX1-F1
#
_cell.length_a   1.000
_cell.length_b   1.000
_cell.length_c   1.000
_cell.angle_alpha   90.00
_cell.angle_beta   90.00
_cell.angle_gamma   90.00
#
_symmetry.space_group_name_H-M   'P 1'
#
loop_
_entity.id
_entity.type
_entity.pdbx_description
1 polymer ?
#
loop_
_entity_poly.entity_id
_entity_poly.type
_entity_poly.pdbx_seq_one_letter_code
_entity_poly.pdbx_strand_id
1 'polypeptide(L)'
;MTDRYGKIKCVCKAARKIKNRFGASIQPMSHIRLIYFGKENQALYRLNHSDIIHSFQPIRDDLRKVYTGIYLNELVDTLIPEAHPDPNTFRLLL
;
A
#
# COMPACT_ATOMS: atom_id res chain seq x y z
N MET A 1 0.08 -3.74 2.11
CA MET A 1 -0.23 -5.18 1.94
C MET A 1 -1.51 -5.32 1.11
N THR A 2 -1.73 -6.46 0.44
CA THR A 2 -2.98 -6.78 -0.28
C THR A 2 -3.76 -7.87 0.46
N ASP A 3 -5.08 -7.92 0.26
CA ASP A 3 -5.97 -8.91 0.87
C ASP A 3 -5.72 -10.34 0.35
N ARG A 4 -5.32 -10.47 -0.93
CA ARG A 4 -5.18 -11.77 -1.61
C ARG A 4 -3.76 -12.26 -1.84
N TYR A 5 -2.81 -11.35 -2.01
CA TYR A 5 -1.44 -11.69 -2.46
C TYR A 5 -0.37 -11.31 -1.43
N GLY A 6 -0.78 -10.90 -0.22
CA GLY A 6 0.16 -10.46 0.82
C GLY A 6 0.87 -9.15 0.46
N LYS A 7 2.10 -8.99 0.94
CA LYS A 7 2.92 -7.82 0.63
C LYS A 7 3.50 -7.93 -0.78
N ILE A 8 3.30 -6.90 -1.59
CA ILE A 8 3.83 -6.79 -2.94
C ILE A 8 4.58 -5.47 -3.08
N LYS A 9 5.63 -5.46 -3.90
CA LYS A 9 6.35 -4.25 -4.28
C LYS A 9 5.95 -3.86 -5.70
N CYS A 10 5.55 -2.61 -5.86
CA CYS A 10 5.13 -2.07 -7.15
C CYS A 10 5.91 -0.79 -7.47
N VAL A 11 6.30 -0.63 -8.73
CA VAL A 11 6.84 0.63 -9.27
C VAL A 11 5.79 1.31 -10.13
N CYS A 12 5.56 2.59 -9.85
CA CYS A 12 4.72 3.45 -10.67
C CYS A 12 5.60 4.33 -11.56
N LYS A 13 5.58 4.09 -12.88
CA LYS A 13 6.27 4.97 -13.83
C LYS A 13 5.59 6.34 -13.84
N ALA A 14 6.41 7.40 -13.86
CA ALA A 14 5.96 8.79 -13.91
C ALA A 14 5.16 9.29 -12.69
N ALA A 15 5.15 8.60 -11.53
CA ALA A 15 4.46 9.05 -10.30
C ALA A 15 4.74 10.51 -9.93
N ARG A 16 5.94 11.00 -10.24
CA ARG A 16 6.42 12.37 -9.96
C ARG A 16 6.03 13.42 -11.00
N LYS A 17 5.35 13.07 -12.10
CA LYS A 17 4.86 14.06 -13.08
C LYS A 17 3.60 14.73 -12.54
N ILE A 18 3.53 16.07 -12.62
CA ILE A 18 2.44 16.91 -12.07
C ILE A 18 1.03 16.47 -12.52
N LYS A 19 0.88 15.91 -13.73
CA LYS A 19 -0.41 15.42 -14.26
C LYS A 19 -0.74 13.97 -13.87
N ASN A 20 -0.05 13.38 -12.92
CA ASN A 20 -0.22 11.96 -12.63
C ASN A 20 -1.33 11.69 -11.61
N ARG A 21 -2.33 10.90 -12.04
CA ARG A 21 -3.42 10.33 -11.24
C ARG A 21 -2.94 9.49 -10.02
N PHE A 22 -1.68 9.05 -10.01
CA PHE A 22 -1.10 8.24 -8.93
C PHE A 22 -0.63 9.04 -7.72
N GLY A 23 -0.22 10.31 -7.91
CA GLY A 23 0.35 11.11 -6.82
C GLY A 23 -0.65 11.38 -5.69
N ALA A 24 -1.93 11.50 -6.03
CA ALA A 24 -3.00 11.70 -5.05
C ALA A 24 -3.51 10.38 -4.44
N SER A 25 -3.48 9.27 -5.18
CA SER A 25 -4.06 7.99 -4.74
C SER A 25 -3.09 7.10 -3.98
N ILE A 26 -1.77 7.25 -4.17
CA ILE A 26 -0.74 6.46 -3.46
C ILE A 26 -0.21 7.28 -2.29
N GLN A 27 -1.01 7.37 -1.23
CA GLN A 27 -0.62 8.00 0.02
C GLN A 27 -0.40 6.95 1.11
N PRO A 28 0.56 7.16 2.03
CA PRO A 28 0.72 6.28 3.19
C PRO A 28 -0.59 6.12 3.97
N MET A 29 -0.80 4.96 4.58
CA MET A 29 -1.97 4.68 5.41
C MET A 29 -3.31 4.94 4.68
N SER A 30 -3.38 4.59 3.39
CA SER A 30 -4.62 4.59 2.61
C SER A 30 -4.99 3.17 2.20
N HIS A 31 -6.28 2.84 2.32
CA HIS A 31 -6.82 1.61 1.73
C HIS A 31 -7.21 1.89 0.29
N ILE A 32 -6.55 1.19 -0.63
CA ILE A 32 -6.65 1.45 -2.06
C ILE A 32 -6.92 0.16 -2.83
N ARG A 33 -7.64 0.29 -3.94
CA ARG A 33 -7.71 -0.73 -4.98
C ARG A 33 -6.56 -0.53 -5.94
N LEU A 34 -5.89 -1.60 -6.33
CA LEU A 34 -4.70 -1.57 -7.19
C LEU A 34 -4.90 -2.48 -8.41
N ILE A 35 -4.44 -2.03 -9.57
CA ILE A 35 -4.21 -2.88 -10.75
C ILE A 35 -2.72 -2.81 -11.08
N TYR A 36 -2.05 -3.96 -11.04
CA TYR A 36 -0.63 -4.09 -11.32
C TYR A 36 -0.35 -5.29 -12.22
N PHE A 37 0.80 -5.30 -12.89
CA PHE A 37 1.18 -6.38 -13.80
C PHE A 37 2.65 -6.78 -13.68
N GLY A 38 2.89 -8.04 -14.02
CA GLY A 38 4.12 -8.52 -14.61
C GLY A 38 4.25 -10.03 -14.44
N LYS A 39 5.48 -10.55 -14.46
CA LYS A 39 5.71 -11.99 -14.50
C LYS A 39 5.46 -12.63 -13.14
N GLU A 40 5.07 -13.90 -13.14
CA GLU A 40 5.04 -14.72 -11.93
C GLU A 40 6.41 -14.70 -11.25
N ASN A 41 6.42 -14.65 -9.91
CA ASN A 41 7.62 -14.66 -9.06
C ASN A 41 8.60 -13.49 -9.24
N GLN A 42 8.23 -12.41 -9.93
CA GLN A 42 9.09 -11.21 -9.95
C GLN A 42 8.98 -10.44 -8.61
N ALA A 43 10.10 -9.86 -8.17
CA ALA A 43 10.15 -9.09 -6.92
C ALA A 43 9.52 -7.69 -7.03
N LEU A 44 9.36 -7.15 -8.24
CA LEU A 44 8.88 -5.78 -8.46
C LEU A 44 7.89 -5.71 -9.63
N TYR A 45 6.64 -5.38 -9.32
CA TYR A 45 5.54 -5.27 -10.29
C TYR A 45 5.41 -3.85 -10.84
N ARG A 46 4.73 -3.70 -11.98
CA ARG A 46 4.40 -2.39 -12.53
C ARG A 46 2.97 -2.02 -12.14
N LEU A 47 2.82 -0.88 -11.47
CA LEU A 47 1.50 -0.33 -11.17
C LEU A 47 0.89 0.32 -12.41
N ASN A 48 -0.38 0.02 -12.70
CA ASN A 48 -1.12 0.59 -13.82
C ASN A 48 -2.32 1.43 -13.41
N HIS A 49 -3.00 1.07 -12.32
CA HIS A 49 -4.14 1.85 -11.82
C HIS A 49 -4.21 1.79 -10.29
N SER A 50 -4.72 2.86 -9.67
CA SER A 50 -5.04 2.87 -8.23
C SER A 50 -6.19 3.83 -7.92
N ASP A 51 -7.14 3.35 -7.12
CA ASP A 51 -8.27 4.13 -6.62
C ASP A 51 -8.29 4.08 -5.08
N ILE A 52 -8.56 5.23 -4.45
CA ILE A 52 -8.75 5.27 -3.00
C ILE A 52 -10.11 4.68 -2.65
N ILE A 53 -10.12 3.69 -1.76
CA ILE A 53 -11.33 3.18 -1.11
C ILE A 53 -11.57 4.00 0.16
N HIS A 54 -10.55 4.09 1.03
CA HIS A 54 -10.55 4.93 2.23
C HIS A 54 -9.20 5.63 2.39
N SER A 55 -9.22 6.97 2.53
CA SER A 55 -8.00 7.79 2.61
C SER A 55 -7.39 7.87 4.01
N PHE A 56 -8.19 7.53 5.03
CA PHE A 56 -7.88 7.73 6.46
C PHE A 56 -7.21 9.08 6.77
N GLN A 57 -7.68 10.16 6.13
CA GLN A 57 -7.12 11.51 6.30
C GLN A 57 -6.91 11.92 7.78
N PRO A 58 -7.84 11.63 8.72
CA PRO A 58 -7.65 11.97 10.13
C PRO A 58 -6.45 11.29 10.82
N ILE A 59 -5.90 10.21 10.25
CA ILE A 59 -4.64 9.61 10.72
C ILE A 59 -3.46 10.47 10.29
N ARG A 60 -3.50 11.03 9.08
CA ARG A 60 -2.43 11.85 8.50
C ARG A 60 -2.42 13.28 9.04
N ASP A 61 -3.54 13.76 9.57
CA ASP A 61 -3.66 15.09 10.18
C ASP A 61 -3.18 15.11 11.64
N ASP A 62 -2.97 13.94 12.27
CA ASP A 62 -2.51 13.80 13.66
C ASP A 62 -1.17 13.08 13.72
N LEU A 63 -0.12 13.81 14.08
CA LEU A 63 1.25 13.29 14.14
C LEU A 63 1.37 12.04 15.02
N ARG A 64 0.64 11.93 16.14
CA ARG A 64 0.72 10.75 17.03
C ARG A 64 0.12 9.52 16.36
N LYS A 65 -0.96 9.70 15.60
CA LYS A 65 -1.59 8.62 14.83
C LYS A 65 -0.69 8.20 13.67
N VAL A 66 -0.02 9.14 13.00
CA VAL A 66 1.01 8.84 12.00
C VAL A 66 2.11 7.96 12.59
N TYR A 67 2.68 8.34 13.74
CA TYR A 67 3.72 7.54 14.40
C TYR A 67 3.25 6.12 14.70
N THR A 68 2.03 5.98 15.23
CA THR A 68 1.45 4.67 15.56
C THR A 68 1.22 3.84 14.30
N GLY A 69 0.68 4.43 13.23
CA GLY A 69 0.45 3.77 11.96
C GLY A 69 1.74 3.31 11.28
N ILE A 70 2.78 4.15 11.30
CA ILE A 70 4.12 3.76 10.82
C ILE A 70 4.66 2.59 11.61
N TYR A 71 4.59 2.63 12.95
CA TYR A 71 5.05 1.54 13.81
C TYR A 71 4.37 0.21 13.48
N LEU A 72 3.03 0.21 13.33
CA LEU A 72 2.29 -0.99 12.95
C LEU A 72 2.68 -1.48 11.55
N ASN A 73 2.88 -0.57 10.59
CA ASN A 73 3.29 -0.94 9.24
C ASN A 73 4.71 -1.54 9.20
N GLU A 74 5.65 -1.03 10.00
CA GLU A 74 7.00 -1.60 10.14
C GLU A 74 6.98 -2.99 10.81
N LEU A 75 6.13 -3.18 11.82
CA LEU A 75 5.92 -4.51 12.42
C LEU A 75 5.40 -5.51 11.38
N VAL A 76 4.38 -5.13 10.60
CA VAL A 76 3.86 -5.99 9.53
C VAL A 76 4.93 -6.23 8.45
N ASP A 77 5.74 -5.22 8.13
CA ASP A 77 6.81 -5.39 7.16
C ASP A 77 7.91 -6.34 7.67
N THR A 78 8.19 -6.33 8.97
CA THR A 78 9.20 -7.20 9.58
C THR A 78 8.71 -8.63 9.77
N LEU A 79 7.45 -8.81 10.20
CA LEU A 79 6.92 -10.11 10.65
C LEU A 79 6.33 -10.95 9.52
N ILE A 80 5.78 -10.31 8.49
CA ILE A 80 5.09 -11.02 7.40
C ILE A 80 6.05 -11.18 6.22
N PRO A 81 6.22 -12.38 5.63
CA PRO A 81 6.99 -12.54 4.41
C PRO A 81 6.37 -11.84 3.19
N GLU A 82 7.19 -11.54 2.17
CA GLU A 82 6.66 -11.09 0.87
C GLU A 82 5.80 -12.19 0.21
N ALA A 83 4.79 -11.76 -0.56
CA ALA A 83 3.89 -12.66 -1.27
C ALA A 83 3.17 -13.71 -0.40
N HIS A 84 3.11 -13.51 0.93
CA HIS A 84 2.41 -14.37 1.87
C HIS A 84 1.07 -13.75 2.27
N PRO A 85 -0.07 -14.25 1.76
CA PRO A 85 -1.38 -13.71 2.10
C PRO A 85 -1.72 -13.94 3.57
N ASP A 86 -2.11 -12.88 4.27
CA ASP A 86 -2.65 -12.95 5.62
C ASP A 86 -3.86 -12.01 5.74
N PRO A 87 -5.09 -12.54 5.54
CA PRO A 87 -6.31 -11.74 5.61
C PRO A 87 -6.56 -11.13 6.98
N ASN A 88 -6.08 -11.73 8.06
CA ASN A 88 -6.28 -11.22 9.42
C ASN A 88 -5.41 -10.00 9.66
N THR A 89 -4.13 -10.08 9.30
CA THR A 89 -3.23 -8.92 9.37
C THR A 89 -3.67 -7.80 8.43
N PHE A 90 -4.23 -8.13 7.26
CA PHE A 90 -4.79 -7.11 6.35
C PHE A 90 -5.95 -6.37 7.00
N ARG A 91 -6.88 -7.10 7.62
CA ARG A 91 -8.02 -6.53 8.34
C ARG A 91 -7.62 -5.72 9.56
N LEU A 92 -6.53 -6.09 10.25
CA LEU A 92 -6.01 -5.34 11.39
C LEU A 92 -5.49 -3.94 11.01
N LEU A 93 -5.06 -3.76 9.75
CA LEU A 93 -4.59 -2.47 9.23
C LEU A 93 -5.71 -1.57 8.67
N LEU A 94 -6.96 -2.04 8.62
CA LEU A 94 -8.13 -1.28 8.15
C LEU A 94 -8.90 -0.66 9.31
#